data_AF-A0A661DB41-F1
#
_entry.id   AF-A0A661DB41-F1
#
_cell.length_a   1.000
_cell.length_b   1.000
_cell.length_c   1.000
_cell.angle_alpha   90.00
_cell.angle_beta   90.00
_cell.angle_gamma   90.00
#
_symmetry.space_group_name_H-M   'P 1'
#
loop_
_entity.id
_entity.type
_entity.pdbx_description
1 polymer ?
#
loop_
_entity_poly.entity_id
_entity_poly.type
_entity_poly.pdbx_seq_one_letter_code
_entity_poly.pdbx_strand_id
1 'polypeptide(L)'
;MKQKIKHIPFLLLILLFLSSTVSAVDFSFTDTEGESHTLSQYKGKWVLVNFWATWCPPCRREMPDFIEVYKQYKDKDFIVIGV
;
A
#
# COMPACT_ATOMS: atom_id res chain seq x y z
N MET A 1 8.90 46.63 9.85
CA MET A 1 9.03 45.86 8.59
C MET A 1 9.94 44.62 8.64
N LYS A 2 10.56 44.24 9.78
CA LYS A 2 11.53 43.11 9.82
C LYS A 2 10.93 41.73 10.15
N GLN A 3 9.63 41.64 10.48
CA GLN A 3 8.97 40.39 10.92
C GLN A 3 8.60 39.44 9.77
N LYS A 4 8.40 39.96 8.54
CA LYS A 4 8.03 39.13 7.37
C LYS A 4 9.18 38.27 6.83
N ILE A 5 10.43 38.69 7.01
CA ILE A 5 11.61 38.02 6.44
C ILE A 5 12.07 36.80 7.26
N LYS A 6 11.79 36.77 8.56
CA LYS A 6 12.14 35.63 9.44
C LYS A 6 11.30 34.37 9.19
N HIS A 7 10.11 34.53 8.60
CA HIS A 7 9.19 33.43 8.30
C HIS A 7 9.43 32.84 6.91
N ILE A 8 10.11 33.56 6.00
CA ILE A 8 10.49 33.09 4.66
C ILE A 8 11.36 31.82 4.71
N PRO A 9 12.45 31.72 5.51
CA PRO A 9 13.24 30.50 5.56
C PRO A 9 12.48 29.31 6.18
N PHE A 10 11.57 29.58 7.12
CA PHE A 10 10.71 28.55 7.71
C PHE A 10 9.68 28.04 6.70
N LEU A 11 9.08 28.93 5.91
CA LEU A 11 8.11 28.59 4.86
C LEU A 11 8.78 27.85 3.67
N LEU A 12 10.04 28.20 3.36
CA LEU A 12 10.85 27.56 2.33
C LEU A 12 11.38 26.19 2.77
N LEU A 13 11.67 26.01 4.07
CA LEU A 13 11.99 24.72 4.69
C LEU A 13 10.76 23.79 4.69
N ILE A 14 9.57 24.30 4.97
CA ILE A 14 8.31 23.54 4.91
C ILE A 14 8.02 23.06 3.48
N LEU A 15 8.23 23.90 2.47
CA LEU A 15 8.08 23.53 1.05
C LEU A 15 9.04 22.41 0.62
N LEU A 16 10.28 22.39 1.16
CA LEU A 16 11.25 21.32 0.89
C LEU A 16 10.85 19.99 1.56
N PHE A 17 10.23 20.02 2.74
CA PHE A 17 9.72 18.81 3.42
C PHE A 17 8.44 18.24 2.81
N LEU A 18 7.66 19.03 2.08
CA LEU A 18 6.44 18.61 1.39
C LEU A 18 6.70 17.81 0.09
N SER A 19 7.95 17.69 -0.37
CA SER A 19 8.30 17.12 -1.68
C SER A 19 8.63 15.62 -1.67
N SER A 20 8.61 14.94 -0.53
CA SER A 20 8.89 13.50 -0.48
C SER A 20 7.66 12.69 -0.91
N THR A 21 7.58 12.34 -2.19
CA THR A 21 6.61 11.35 -2.68
C THR A 21 7.03 9.95 -2.23
N VAL A 22 6.44 9.46 -1.14
CA VAL A 22 6.63 8.08 -0.70
C VAL A 22 5.69 7.18 -1.50
N SER A 23 6.25 6.23 -2.25
CA SER A 23 5.50 5.19 -2.97
C SER A 23 5.86 3.82 -2.43
N ALA A 24 4.94 2.85 -2.54
CA ALA A 24 5.25 1.46 -2.22
C ALA A 24 6.35 0.92 -3.15
N VAL A 25 7.24 0.10 -2.60
CA VAL A 25 8.29 -0.57 -3.38
C VAL A 25 7.65 -1.57 -4.32
N ASP A 26 8.00 -1.51 -5.60
CA ASP A 26 7.52 -2.48 -6.59
C ASP A 26 8.22 -3.83 -6.37
N PHE A 27 7.46 -4.91 -6.49
CA PHE A 27 7.96 -6.27 -6.38
C PHE A 27 7.22 -7.17 -7.37
N SER A 28 7.89 -8.23 -7.78
CA SER A 28 7.33 -9.27 -8.65
C SER A 28 7.08 -10.55 -7.86
N PHE A 29 6.01 -11.26 -8.22
CA PHE A 29 5.68 -12.55 -7.61
C PHE A 29 4.98 -13.45 -8.63
N THR A 30 4.99 -14.75 -8.35
CA THR A 30 4.27 -15.75 -9.16
C THR A 30 3.11 -16.26 -8.33
N ASP A 31 1.93 -16.26 -8.91
CA ASP A 31 0.73 -16.74 -8.22
C ASP A 31 0.63 -18.28 -8.24
N THR A 32 -0.47 -18.81 -7.72
CA THR A 32 -0.74 -20.26 -7.68
C THR A 32 -1.07 -20.87 -9.03
N GLU A 33 -1.38 -20.05 -10.05
CA GLU A 33 -1.65 -20.48 -11.43
C GLU A 33 -0.38 -20.43 -12.30
N GLY A 34 0.72 -19.89 -11.76
CA GLY A 34 2.00 -19.74 -12.45
C GLY A 34 2.13 -18.43 -13.22
N GLU A 35 1.18 -17.50 -13.09
CA GLU A 35 1.25 -16.19 -13.73
C GLU A 35 2.16 -15.25 -12.95
N SER A 36 2.90 -14.42 -13.69
CA SER A 36 3.83 -13.45 -13.12
C SER A 36 3.16 -12.08 -12.96
N HIS A 37 3.19 -11.56 -11.74
CA HIS A 37 2.56 -10.30 -11.36
C HIS A 37 3.61 -9.30 -10.86
N THR A 38 3.31 -8.01 -10.98
CA THR A 38 4.05 -6.93 -10.31
C THR A 38 3.11 -6.02 -9.54
N LEU A 39 3.53 -5.50 -8.39
CA LEU A 39 2.69 -4.60 -7.59
C LEU A 39 2.23 -3.38 -8.42
N SER A 40 3.10 -2.87 -9.28
CA SER A 40 2.81 -1.75 -10.18
C SER A 40 1.64 -2.00 -11.16
N GLN A 41 1.30 -3.25 -11.50
CA GLN A 41 0.12 -3.58 -12.31
C GLN A 41 -1.20 -3.24 -11.60
N TYR A 42 -1.20 -3.17 -10.28
CA TYR A 42 -2.37 -2.88 -9.45
C TYR A 42 -2.53 -1.38 -9.12
N LYS A 43 -1.74 -0.49 -9.75
CA LYS A 43 -1.89 0.96 -9.56
C LYS A 43 -3.33 1.42 -9.87
N GLY A 44 -3.85 2.26 -8.99
CA GLY A 44 -5.25 2.73 -9.06
C GLY A 44 -6.24 1.84 -8.31
N LYS A 45 -5.80 0.67 -7.82
CA LYS A 45 -6.56 -0.19 -6.92
C LYS A 45 -6.09 -0.02 -5.48
N TRP A 46 -7.00 -0.27 -4.55
CA TRP A 46 -6.67 -0.52 -3.16
C TRP A 46 -6.07 -1.92 -3.04
N VAL A 47 -4.84 -2.01 -2.55
CA VAL A 47 -4.11 -3.28 -2.43
C VAL A 47 -3.86 -3.58 -0.95
N LEU A 48 -4.41 -4.69 -0.48
CA LEU A 48 -4.07 -5.25 0.83
C LEU A 48 -3.04 -6.36 0.65
N VAL A 49 -1.84 -6.16 1.18
CA VAL A 49 -0.79 -7.19 1.20
C VAL A 49 -0.79 -7.88 2.56
N ASN A 50 -1.02 -9.18 2.58
CA ASN A 50 -1.08 -10.01 3.78
C ASN A 50 0.06 -11.03 3.77
N PHE A 51 1.05 -10.84 4.65
CA PHE A 51 2.15 -11.79 4.85
C PHE A 51 1.71 -12.87 5.85
N TRP A 52 1.60 -14.11 5.39
CA TRP A 52 1.11 -15.21 6.20
C TRP A 52 1.90 -16.49 5.96
N ALA A 53 1.52 -17.56 6.66
CA ALA A 53 2.08 -18.88 6.43
C ALA A 53 1.10 -19.98 6.83
N THR A 54 1.23 -21.14 6.21
CA THR A 54 0.41 -22.34 6.52
C THR A 54 0.56 -22.80 7.96
N TRP A 55 1.72 -22.55 8.56
CA TRP A 55 2.06 -22.86 9.95
C TRP A 55 1.75 -21.72 10.92
N CYS A 56 1.19 -20.59 10.48
CA CYS A 56 0.80 -19.47 11.34
C CYS A 56 -0.67 -19.62 11.79
N PRO A 57 -0.96 -20.04 13.04
CA PRO A 57 -2.34 -20.22 13.49
C PRO A 57 -3.18 -18.93 13.54
N PRO A 58 -2.69 -17.76 14.02
CA PRO A 58 -3.49 -16.55 14.01
C PRO A 58 -3.79 -16.07 12.59
N CYS A 59 -2.82 -16.12 11.68
CA CYS A 59 -3.03 -15.74 10.27
C CYS A 59 -4.15 -16.57 9.63
N ARG A 60 -4.17 -17.89 9.86
CA ARG A 60 -5.25 -18.77 9.36
C ARG A 60 -6.61 -18.44 9.97
N ARG A 61 -6.65 -17.94 11.21
CA ARG A 61 -7.89 -17.55 11.88
C ARG A 61 -8.50 -16.28 11.27
N GLU A 62 -7.67 -15.39 10.73
CA GLU A 62 -8.07 -14.12 10.11
C GLU A 62 -8.43 -14.25 8.62
N MET A 63 -8.01 -15.34 7.95
CA MET A 63 -8.31 -15.56 6.53
C MET A 63 -9.80 -15.47 6.15
N PRO A 64 -10.76 -16.00 6.93
CA PRO A 64 -12.18 -15.84 6.63
C PRO A 64 -12.61 -14.37 6.52
N ASP A 65 -12.04 -13.49 7.34
CA ASP A 65 -12.36 -12.06 7.32
C ASP A 65 -11.82 -11.39 6.04
N PHE A 66 -10.60 -11.74 5.61
CA PHE A 66 -10.06 -11.26 4.34
C PHE A 66 -10.86 -11.74 3.12
N ILE A 67 -11.34 -12.98 3.16
CA ILE A 67 -12.21 -13.53 2.10
C ILE A 67 -13.53 -12.74 2.04
N GLU A 68 -14.11 -12.43 3.19
CA GLU A 68 -15.35 -11.66 3.26
C GLU A 68 -15.17 -10.23 2.75
N VAL A 69 -14.12 -9.54 3.19
CA VAL A 69 -13.79 -8.19 2.70
C VAL A 69 -13.54 -8.22 1.19
N TYR A 70 -12.79 -9.18 0.67
CA TYR A 70 -12.57 -9.29 -0.77
C TYR A 70 -13.88 -9.45 -1.53
N LYS A 71 -14.79 -10.32 -1.09
CA LYS A 71 -16.11 -10.50 -1.71
C LYS A 71 -16.92 -9.20 -1.76
N GLN A 72 -16.85 -8.38 -0.71
CA GLN A 72 -17.60 -7.12 -0.60
C GLN A 72 -17.04 -6.00 -1.49
N TYR A 73 -15.73 -6.01 -1.76
CA TYR A 73 -15.03 -4.87 -2.40
C TYR A 73 -14.33 -5.19 -3.72
N LYS A 74 -14.26 -6.45 -4.17
CA LYS A 74 -13.58 -6.83 -5.43
C LYS A 74 -14.04 -6.04 -6.65
N ASP A 75 -15.31 -5.65 -6.69
CA ASP A 75 -15.90 -4.88 -7.80
C ASP A 75 -15.74 -3.35 -7.62
N LYS A 76 -15.01 -2.92 -6.58
CA LYS A 76 -14.73 -1.52 -6.21
C LYS A 76 -13.22 -1.24 -6.17
N ASP A 77 -12.50 -1.79 -7.14
CA ASP A 77 -11.04 -1.62 -7.28
C ASP A 77 -10.26 -2.02 -6.03
N PHE A 78 -10.63 -3.13 -5.38
CA PHE A 78 -9.92 -3.69 -4.24
C PHE A 78 -9.36 -5.08 -4.55
N ILE A 79 -8.11 -5.33 -4.16
CA ILE A 79 -7.44 -6.63 -4.33
C ILE A 79 -6.69 -7.01 -3.06
N VAL A 80 -6.61 -8.31 -2.78
CA VAL A 80 -5.82 -8.89 -1.69
C VAL A 80 -4.71 -9.74 -2.28
N ILE A 81 -3.47 -9.49 -1.86
CA ILE A 81 -2.29 -10.28 -2.21
C ILE A 81 -1.83 -11.01 -0.94
N GLY A 82 -1.95 -12.32 -0.92
CA GLY A 82 -1.41 -13.17 0.13
C GLY A 82 0.01 -13.61 -0.23
N VAL A 83 0.98 -13.31 0.63
CA VAL A 83 2.40 -13.71 0.51
C VAL A 83 2.73 -14.77 1.54
#